data_AF-A0A2V9X7A5-F1
#
_entry.id   AF-A0A2V9X7A5-F1
#
_cell.length_a   1.000
_cell.length_b   1.000
_cell.length_c   1.000
_cell.angle_alpha   90.00
_cell.angle_beta   90.00
_cell.angle_gamma   90.00
#
_symmetry.space_group_name_H-M   'P 1'
#
loop_
_entity.id
_entity.type
_entity.pdbx_description
1 polymer ?
#
loop_
_entity_poly.entity_id
_entity_poly.type
_entity_poly.pdbx_seq_one_letter_code
_entity_poly.pdbx_strand_id
1 'polypeptide(L)' 'PKISQETLAEMVGTTRARVNFFMNRFRQLGLIDYNGGLEIHSSLLDIVLHE' A
#
# COMPACT_ATOMS: atom_id res chain seq x y z
N PRO A 1 -15.49 -4.12 1.37
CA PRO A 1 -14.76 -4.79 2.47
C PRO A 1 -13.47 -4.03 2.82
N LYS A 2 -13.37 -3.46 4.02
CA LYS A 2 -12.12 -2.83 4.51
C LYS A 2 -11.22 -3.94 5.03
N ILE A 3 -10.19 -4.32 4.27
CA ILE A 3 -9.16 -5.28 4.73
C ILE A 3 -8.34 -4.59 5.82
N SER A 4 -8.10 -5.29 6.94
CA SER A 4 -7.28 -4.76 8.02
C SER A 4 -5.79 -4.88 7.67
N GLN A 5 -4.96 -4.05 8.29
CA GLN A 5 -3.50 -4.11 8.14
C GLN A 5 -2.92 -5.44 8.65
N GLU A 6 -3.56 -6.06 9.63
CA GLU A 6 -3.16 -7.35 10.18
C GLU A 6 -3.42 -8.46 9.17
N THR A 7 -4.61 -8.50 8.58
CA THR A 7 -4.93 -9.43 7.50
C THR A 7 -4.00 -9.22 6.30
N LEU A 8 -3.68 -7.96 5.96
CA LEU A 8 -2.72 -7.67 4.89
C LEU A 8 -1.31 -8.18 5.22
N ALA A 9 -0.87 -8.04 6.46
CA ALA A 9 0.43 -8.54 6.91
C ALA A 9 0.52 -10.06 6.82
N GLU A 10 -0.54 -10.77 7.23
CA GLU A 10 -0.65 -12.23 7.10
C GLU A 10 -0.61 -12.67 5.63
N MET A 11 -1.40 -12.03 4.77
CA MET A 11 -1.44 -12.36 3.34
C MET A 11 -0.10 -12.15 2.63
N VAL A 12 0.67 -11.13 3.04
CA VAL A 12 1.98 -10.81 2.45
C VAL A 12 3.12 -11.60 3.12
N GLY A 13 2.89 -12.21 4.28
CA GLY A 13 3.92 -12.93 5.04
C GLY A 13 4.92 -12.01 5.74
N THR A 14 4.45 -10.89 6.30
CA THR A 14 5.28 -9.87 6.96
C THR A 14 4.63 -9.39 8.27
N THR A 15 5.23 -8.39 8.94
CA THR A 15 4.67 -7.81 10.17
C THR A 15 3.79 -6.60 9.87
N ARG A 16 2.78 -6.36 10.72
CA ARG A 16 1.93 -5.15 10.65
C ARG A 16 2.74 -3.85 10.60
N ALA A 17 3.85 -3.79 11.34
CA ALA A 17 4.74 -2.63 11.34
C ALA A 17 5.42 -2.40 9.99
N ARG A 18 5.89 -3.48 9.32
CA ARG A 18 6.45 -3.38 7.96
C ARG A 18 5.40 -2.98 6.94
N VAL A 19 4.18 -3.50 7.01
CA VAL A 19 3.10 -3.07 6.11
C VAL A 19 2.81 -1.58 6.30
N ASN A 20 2.63 -1.13 7.54
CA ASN A 20 2.40 0.29 7.83
C ASN A 20 3.52 1.20 7.32
N PHE A 21 4.78 0.77 7.46
CA PHE A 21 5.93 1.49 6.91
C PHE A 21 5.81 1.70 5.40
N PHE A 22 5.52 0.64 4.63
CA PHE A 22 5.37 0.74 3.18
C PHE A 22 4.14 1.55 2.77
N MET A 23 2.99 1.34 3.41
CA MET A 23 1.77 2.09 3.08
C MET A 23 1.95 3.60 3.32
N ASN A 24 2.66 4.00 4.38
CA ASN A 24 3.01 5.41 4.59
C ASN A 24 3.93 5.94 3.50
N ARG A 25 4.93 5.16 3.08
CA ARG A 25 5.83 5.53 1.99
C ARG A 25 5.09 5.67 0.65
N PHE A 26 4.20 4.73 0.33
CA PHE A 26 3.40 4.77 -0.90
C PHE A 26 2.50 5.99 -0.93
N ARG A 27 1.89 6.36 0.20
CA ARG A 27 1.12 7.60 0.34
C ARG A 27 1.99 8.84 0.11
N GLN A 28 3.19 8.88 0.71
CA GLN A 28 4.12 10.01 0.52
C GLN A 28 4.59 10.16 -0.93
N LEU A 29 4.74 9.04 -1.64
CA LEU A 29 5.10 9.00 -3.06
C LEU A 29 3.90 9.27 -3.98
N GLY A 30 2.69 9.47 -3.45
CA GLY A 30 1.48 9.71 -4.23
C GLY A 30 0.95 8.47 -4.97
N LEU A 31 1.42 7.27 -4.62
CA LEU A 31 1.01 6.00 -5.24
C LEU A 31 -0.37 5.54 -4.77
N ILE A 32 -0.75 5.91 -3.54
CA ILE A 32 -2.02 5.55 -2.92
C ILE A 32 -2.61 6.70 -2.11
N ASP A 33 -3.92 6.66 -1.93
CA ASP A 33 -4.65 7.57 -1.05
C ASP A 33 -5.68 6.84 -0.17
N TYR A 34 -6.07 7.50 0.93
CA TYR A 34 -7.02 6.98 1.91
C TYR A 34 -8.29 7.84 2.01
N ASN A 35 -8.95 8.10 0.88
CA ASN A 35 -10.18 8.91 0.82
C ASN A 35 -11.44 8.07 1.06
N GLY A 36 -11.57 7.49 2.25
CA GLY A 36 -12.71 6.61 2.61
C GLY A 36 -12.52 5.14 2.24
N GLY A 37 -11.49 4.84 1.45
CA GLY A 37 -10.99 3.51 1.08
C GLY A 37 -9.54 3.60 0.63
N LEU A 38 -8.94 2.48 0.21
CA LEU A 38 -7.61 2.49 -0.43
C LEU A 38 -7.80 2.79 -1.92
N GLU A 39 -7.27 3.92 -2.38
CA GLU A 39 -7.21 4.31 -3.79
C GLU A 39 -5.79 4.10 -4.31
N ILE A 40 -5.63 3.59 -5.53
CA ILE A 40 -4.34 3.31 -6.16
C ILE A 40 -4.19 4.19 -7.40
N HIS A 41 -3.07 4.91 -7.50
CA HIS A 41 -2.75 5.77 -8.64
C HIS A 41 -1.85 5.00 -9.62
N SER A 42 -2.45 4.42 -10.66
CA SER A 42 -1.79 3.57 -11.64
C SER A 42 -0.74 4.27 -12.50
N SER A 43 -0.80 5.61 -12.64
CA SER A 43 0.15 6.39 -13.44
C SER A 43 1.58 6.45 -12.88
N LEU A 44 1.80 5.98 -11.64
CA LEU A 44 3.11 5.93 -10.99
C LEU A 44 3.62 4.50 -10.75
N LEU A 45 2.78 3.49 -11.00
CA LEU A 45 3.13 2.07 -10.88
C LEU A 45 4.10 1.62 -11.97
N ASP A 46 4.04 2.24 -13.16
CA ASP A 46 4.96 1.97 -14.26
C ASP A 46 6.43 2.24 -13.90
N ILE A 47 6.70 3.14 -12.96
CA ILE A 47 8.08 3.44 -12.51
C ILE A 47 8.68 2.30 -11.69
N VAL A 48 7.85 1.48 -11.03
CA VAL A 48 8.31 0.37 -10.16
C VAL A 48 8.29 -0.97 -10.90
N LEU A 49 7.43 -1.12 -11.91
CA LEU A 49 7.28 -2.36 -12.69
C LEU A 49 8.15 -2.42 -13.95
N HIS A 50 8.78 -1.31 -14.36
CA HIS A 50 9.76 -1.29 -15.44
C HIS A 50 11.20 -1.18 -14.91
N GLU A 51 11.79 -2.34 -14.59
CA GLU A 51 13.19 -2.73 -14.86
C GLU A 51 13.26 -4.21 -15.24
#